data_AF-A0A328RUP5-F1
#
_entry.id   AF-A0A328RUP5-F1
#
_cell.length_a   1.000
_cell.length_b   1.000
_cell.length_c   1.000
_cell.angle_alpha   90.00
_cell.angle_beta   90.00
_cell.angle_gamma   90.00
#
_symmetry.space_group_name_H-M   'P 1'
#
loop_
_entity.id
_entity.type
_entity.pdbx_description
1 polymer ?
#
loop_
_entity_poly.entity_id
_entity_poly.type
_entity_poly.pdbx_seq_one_letter_code
_entity_poly.pdbx_strand_id
1 'polypeptide(L)'
;MDNKILSAIIVIIVIIISLLYGGHIADSNDTGNITGNSTVSVVEDGQYTSMEDVSAYIKKYHKLPSNYITKEEARDLGWTGGSLEPYAPGKSIGGDVFTNRQGILPHSDKKYIECDIDANNTSRGAKRIVYSTDDYRVYYTEDHYNTFTEV
;
A
#
# COMPACT_ATOMS: atom_id res chain seq x y z
N MET A 1 39.17 -13.68 -45.37
CA MET A 1 38.62 -14.54 -44.30
C MET A 1 37.14 -14.25 -44.21
N ASP A 2 36.31 -15.28 -44.35
CA ASP A 2 34.86 -15.10 -44.36
C ASP A 2 34.38 -14.57 -43.01
N ASN A 3 33.42 -13.66 -43.03
CA ASN A 3 32.89 -12.96 -41.86
C ASN A 3 32.35 -13.95 -40.82
N LYS A 4 31.89 -15.12 -41.29
CA LYS A 4 31.44 -16.26 -40.47
C LYS A 4 32.60 -16.97 -39.77
N ILE A 5 33.73 -17.12 -40.45
CA ILE A 5 34.96 -17.70 -39.90
C ILE A 5 35.60 -16.73 -38.89
N LEU A 6 35.57 -15.43 -39.17
CA LEU A 6 36.06 -14.40 -38.26
C LEU A 6 35.23 -14.34 -36.96
N SER A 7 33.91 -14.42 -37.06
CA SER A 7 33.00 -14.44 -35.90
C SER A 7 33.19 -15.69 -35.04
N ALA A 8 33.35 -16.87 -35.65
CA ALA A 8 33.60 -18.11 -34.93
C ALA A 8 34.93 -18.08 -34.13
N ILE A 9 35.97 -17.47 -34.69
CA ILE A 9 37.28 -17.34 -34.02
C ILE A 9 37.19 -16.38 -32.81
N ILE A 10 36.44 -15.27 -32.93
CA ILE A 10 36.24 -14.31 -31.83
C ILE A 10 35.50 -14.97 -30.65
N VAL A 11 34.45 -15.75 -30.91
CA VAL A 11 33.69 -16.44 -29.87
C VAL A 11 34.55 -17.46 -29.11
N ILE A 12 35.39 -18.21 -29.82
CA ILE A 12 36.29 -19.20 -29.21
C ILE A 12 37.35 -18.52 -28.33
N ILE A 13 37.89 -17.37 -28.76
CA ILE A 13 38.86 -16.59 -27.97
C ILE A 13 38.22 -16.07 -26.69
N VAL A 14 36.98 -15.56 -26.74
CA VAL A 14 36.25 -15.08 -25.56
C VAL A 14 36.02 -16.22 -24.55
N ILE A 15 35.61 -17.41 -25.01
CA ILE A 15 35.40 -18.57 -24.13
C ILE A 15 36.70 -19.02 -23.45
N ILE A 16 37.83 -19.02 -24.17
CA ILE A 16 39.14 -19.41 -23.62
C ILE A 16 39.62 -18.39 -22.57
N ILE A 17 39.37 -17.10 -22.78
CA ILE A 17 39.72 -16.05 -21.80
C ILE A 17 38.89 -16.20 -20.51
N SER A 18 37.61 -16.53 -20.62
CA SER A 18 36.71 -16.78 -19.48
C SER A 18 37.09 -18.00 -18.63
N LEU A 19 37.73 -19.01 -19.24
CA LEU A 19 38.19 -20.20 -18.54
C LEU A 19 39.52 -19.97 -17.79
N LEU A 20 40.30 -18.97 -18.20
CA LEU A 20 41.59 -18.62 -17.60
C LEU A 20 41.46 -17.63 -16.42
N TYR A 21 40.42 -16.80 -16.43
CA TYR A 21 40.08 -15.89 -15.34
C TYR A 21 38.69 -16.26 -14.87
N GLY A 22 38.59 -17.06 -13.80
CA GLY A 22 37.31 -17.52 -13.24
C GLY A 22 36.31 -16.37 -13.06
N GLY A 23 35.43 -16.21 -14.04
CA GLY A 23 34.38 -15.21 -14.08
C GLY A 23 33.05 -15.91 -14.09
N HIS A 24 32.40 -15.98 -12.92
CA HIS A 24 30.99 -16.31 -12.84
C HIS A 24 30.18 -15.23 -13.57
N ILE A 25 29.63 -15.58 -14.74
CA ILE A 25 28.53 -14.81 -15.33
C ILE A 25 27.27 -15.25 -14.60
N ALA A 26 26.81 -14.42 -13.67
CA ALA A 26 25.45 -14.49 -13.17
C ALA A 26 24.52 -14.07 -14.31
N ASP A 27 23.96 -15.04 -15.00
CA ASP A 27 22.91 -14.85 -15.99
C ASP A 27 21.64 -14.39 -15.26
N SER A 28 21.44 -13.08 -15.14
CA SER A 28 20.20 -12.50 -14.62
C SER A 28 19.20 -12.39 -15.76
N ASN A 29 18.67 -13.54 -16.18
CA ASN A 29 17.39 -13.61 -16.87
C ASN A 29 16.28 -13.65 -15.80
N ASP A 30 16.10 -12.55 -15.08
CA ASP A 30 14.89 -12.35 -14.27
C ASP A 30 13.75 -11.95 -15.21
N THR A 31 13.20 -12.96 -15.88
CA THR A 31 11.86 -12.92 -16.47
C THR A 31 10.89 -13.44 -15.41
N GLY A 32 10.89 -12.80 -14.24
CA GLY A 32 9.88 -12.97 -13.22
C GLY A 32 8.66 -12.12 -13.60
N ASN A 33 7.58 -12.76 -14.05
CA ASN A 33 6.25 -12.21 -13.81
C ASN A 33 6.07 -12.11 -12.29
N ILE A 34 6.45 -10.97 -11.72
CA ILE A 34 6.15 -10.62 -10.34
C ILE A 34 4.66 -10.29 -10.30
N THR A 35 3.82 -11.32 -10.23
CA THR A 35 2.61 -11.25 -9.43
C THR A 35 3.07 -10.97 -8.01
N GLY A 36 3.23 -9.69 -7.70
CA GLY A 36 3.70 -9.17 -6.42
C GLY A 36 2.69 -9.46 -5.34
N ASN A 37 2.68 -10.68 -4.83
CA ASN A 37 2.17 -10.95 -3.51
C ASN A 37 3.31 -10.72 -2.51
N SER A 38 3.79 -9.47 -2.43
CA SER A 38 4.54 -9.01 -1.27
C SER A 38 3.58 -9.10 -0.10
N THR A 39 3.64 -10.20 0.66
CA THR A 39 2.79 -10.39 1.83
C THR A 39 3.19 -9.34 2.87
N VAL A 40 2.46 -8.23 2.90
CA VAL A 40 2.62 -7.19 3.92
C VAL A 40 2.39 -7.84 5.29
N SER A 41 3.43 -7.86 6.12
CA SER A 41 3.41 -8.56 7.40
C SER A 41 2.93 -7.63 8.51
N VAL A 42 1.63 -7.65 8.77
CA VAL A 42 1.00 -6.86 9.86
C VAL A 42 0.72 -7.72 11.10
N VAL A 43 1.03 -7.16 12.27
CA VAL A 43 0.73 -7.71 13.61
C VAL A 43 -0.37 -6.91 14.28
N GLU A 44 -1.18 -7.53 15.14
CA GLU A 44 -2.40 -6.92 15.66
C GLU A 44 -2.13 -5.70 16.57
N ASP A 45 -1.03 -5.72 17.32
CA ASP A 45 -0.56 -4.63 18.17
C ASP A 45 0.24 -3.55 17.42
N GLY A 46 0.42 -3.72 16.10
CA GLY A 46 1.09 -2.76 15.24
C GLY A 46 0.29 -1.48 15.01
N GLN A 47 1.01 -0.41 14.67
CA GLN A 47 0.45 0.87 14.24
C GLN A 47 0.86 1.13 12.81
N TYR A 48 -0.12 1.47 11.98
CA TYR A 48 0.05 1.57 10.53
C TYR A 48 -0.71 2.77 9.98
N THR A 49 -0.17 3.38 8.94
CA THR A 49 -0.76 4.58 8.33
C THR A 49 -0.65 4.62 6.80
N SER A 50 0.17 3.75 6.20
CA SER A 50 0.27 3.57 4.75
C SER A 50 -0.96 2.85 4.20
N MET A 51 -1.25 3.04 2.91
CA MET A 51 -2.34 2.33 2.24
C MET A 51 -2.14 0.81 2.32
N GLU A 52 -0.94 0.34 2.02
CA GLU A 52 -0.59 -1.08 1.95
C GLU A 52 -0.75 -1.78 3.31
N ASP A 53 -0.24 -1.17 4.37
CA ASP A 53 -0.29 -1.78 5.70
C ASP A 53 -1.70 -1.72 6.30
N VAL A 54 -2.40 -0.58 6.16
CA VAL A 54 -3.74 -0.42 6.72
C VAL A 54 -4.74 -1.32 5.98
N SER A 55 -4.63 -1.45 4.66
CA SER A 55 -5.47 -2.37 3.89
C SER A 55 -5.23 -3.83 4.29
N ALA A 56 -3.96 -4.24 4.42
CA ALA A 56 -3.61 -5.57 4.90
C ALA A 56 -4.12 -5.83 6.34
N TYR A 57 -4.04 -4.83 7.22
CA TYR A 57 -4.53 -4.91 8.59
C TYR A 57 -6.04 -5.08 8.64
N ILE A 58 -6.80 -4.28 7.88
CA ILE A 58 -8.27 -4.37 7.83
C ILE A 58 -8.70 -5.74 7.33
N LYS A 59 -8.09 -6.24 6.24
CA LYS A 59 -8.41 -7.56 5.70
C LYS A 59 -8.09 -8.70 6.66
N LYS A 60 -7.09 -8.55 7.51
CA LYS A 60 -6.64 -9.60 8.44
C LYS A 60 -7.40 -9.57 9.77
N TYR A 61 -7.60 -8.39 10.35
CA TYR A 61 -8.13 -8.21 11.71
C TYR A 61 -9.52 -7.61 11.75
N HIS A 62 -10.08 -7.24 10.59
CA HIS A 62 -11.47 -6.81 10.46
C HIS A 62 -11.80 -5.54 11.26
N LYS A 63 -10.78 -4.70 11.52
CA LYS A 63 -10.85 -3.46 12.29
C LYS A 63 -9.70 -2.54 11.90
N LEU A 64 -9.74 -1.29 12.38
CA LEU A 64 -8.63 -0.36 12.22
C LEU A 64 -7.49 -0.63 13.24
N PRO A 65 -6.24 -0.32 12.87
CA PRO A 65 -5.13 -0.24 13.83
C PRO A 65 -5.43 0.70 15.01
N SER A 66 -4.80 0.46 16.16
CA SER A 66 -5.06 1.20 17.41
C SER A 66 -4.64 2.69 17.39
N ASN A 67 -3.90 3.11 16.36
CA ASN A 67 -3.54 4.52 16.13
C ASN A 67 -4.64 5.33 15.42
N TYR A 68 -5.83 4.77 15.17
CA TYR A 68 -6.97 5.51 14.67
C TYR A 68 -7.94 5.90 15.80
N ILE A 69 -8.46 7.12 15.72
CA ILE A 69 -9.57 7.61 16.54
C ILE A 69 -10.63 8.26 15.65
N THR A 70 -11.89 8.17 16.05
CA THR A 70 -13.01 8.80 15.35
C THR A 70 -12.91 10.33 15.42
N LYS A 71 -13.65 11.02 14.54
CA LYS A 71 -13.78 12.48 14.65
C LYS A 71 -14.43 12.90 15.97
N GLU A 72 -15.26 12.06 16.57
CA GLU A 72 -15.89 12.34 17.88
C GLU A 72 -14.86 12.31 19.01
N GLU A 73 -14.10 11.22 19.12
CA GLU A 73 -13.02 11.10 20.11
C GLU A 73 -11.99 12.22 19.96
N ALA A 74 -11.67 12.63 18.73
CA ALA A 74 -10.78 13.76 18.50
C ALA A 74 -11.41 15.09 18.97
N ARG A 75 -12.70 15.32 18.73
CA ARG A 75 -13.41 16.53 19.20
C ARG A 75 -13.47 16.60 20.73
N ASP A 76 -13.59 15.47 21.41
CA ASP A 76 -13.57 15.39 22.87
C ASP A 76 -12.20 15.81 23.44
N LEU A 77 -11.13 15.69 22.65
CA LEU A 77 -9.79 16.21 22.98
C LEU A 77 -9.59 17.68 22.59
N GLY A 78 -10.62 18.35 22.06
CA GLY A 78 -10.58 19.75 21.64
C GLY A 78 -10.25 19.98 20.16
N TRP A 79 -10.14 18.93 19.35
CA TRP A 79 -9.85 19.07 17.92
C TRP A 79 -11.06 19.62 17.14
N THR A 80 -10.87 20.70 16.39
CA THR A 80 -11.90 21.32 15.56
C THR A 80 -11.68 21.14 14.05
N GLY A 81 -10.66 20.36 13.65
CA GLY A 81 -10.25 20.19 12.27
C GLY A 81 -8.76 20.49 12.04
N GLY A 82 -8.24 20.09 10.88
CA GLY A 82 -6.82 20.26 10.55
C GLY A 82 -5.94 19.15 11.13
N SER A 83 -4.70 19.49 11.51
CA SER A 83 -3.75 18.55 12.12
C SER A 83 -4.28 18.01 13.44
N LEU A 84 -4.13 16.69 13.64
CA LEU A 84 -4.53 16.01 14.89
C LEU A 84 -3.40 15.99 15.92
N GLU A 85 -2.16 16.15 15.49
CA GLU A 85 -0.96 16.00 16.32
C GLU A 85 -0.98 16.79 17.65
N PRO A 86 -1.44 18.05 17.69
CA PRO A 86 -1.47 18.82 18.94
C PRO A 86 -2.43 18.27 20.00
N TYR A 87 -3.40 17.43 19.59
CA TYR A 87 -4.48 16.92 20.44
C TYR A 87 -4.30 15.43 20.74
N ALA A 88 -3.85 14.65 19.76
CA ALA A 88 -3.61 13.22 19.88
C ALA A 88 -2.35 12.82 19.10
N PRO A 89 -1.15 12.97 19.70
CA PRO A 89 0.12 12.65 19.06
C PRO A 89 0.17 11.20 18.54
N GLY A 90 0.64 11.03 17.29
CA GLY A 90 0.74 9.72 16.66
C GLY A 90 -0.59 9.09 16.21
N LYS A 91 -1.73 9.78 16.38
CA LYS A 91 -3.04 9.29 15.92
C LYS A 91 -3.40 9.83 14.53
N SER A 92 -4.32 9.13 13.88
CA SER A 92 -5.00 9.52 12.64
C SER A 92 -6.52 9.46 12.81
N ILE A 93 -7.27 10.19 11.99
CA ILE A 93 -8.73 10.12 12.01
C ILE A 93 -9.21 8.85 11.28
N GLY A 94 -10.13 8.09 11.88
CA GLY A 94 -10.78 6.96 11.23
C GLY A 94 -11.77 6.23 12.13
N GLY A 95 -12.67 5.46 11.52
CA GLY A 95 -13.72 4.72 12.22
C GLY A 95 -15.12 5.31 12.03
N ASP A 96 -15.23 6.48 11.41
CA ASP A 96 -16.51 7.08 11.07
C ASP A 96 -17.18 6.39 9.87
N VAL A 97 -18.51 6.49 9.78
CA VAL A 97 -19.29 5.93 8.68
C VAL A 97 -19.10 6.75 7.40
N PHE A 98 -18.66 6.09 6.33
CA PHE A 98 -18.72 6.61 4.98
C PHE A 98 -20.11 6.35 4.38
N THR A 99 -20.80 7.43 3.99
CA THR A 99 -22.21 7.34 3.59
C THR A 99 -22.45 6.95 2.13
N ASN A 100 -21.40 6.89 1.30
CA ASN A 100 -21.47 6.57 -0.13
C ASN A 100 -22.60 7.32 -0.89
N ARG A 101 -22.82 8.61 -0.57
CA ARG A 101 -23.95 9.40 -1.13
C ARG A 101 -23.93 9.52 -2.64
N GLN A 102 -22.73 9.51 -3.24
CA GLN A 102 -22.53 9.58 -4.68
C GLN A 102 -22.67 8.22 -5.37
N GLY A 103 -22.77 7.11 -4.60
CA GLY A 103 -22.90 5.76 -5.15
C GLY A 103 -21.68 5.29 -5.95
N ILE A 104 -20.48 5.79 -5.62
CA ILE A 104 -19.24 5.43 -6.34
C ILE A 104 -18.81 4.00 -5.98
N LEU A 105 -18.94 3.64 -4.69
CA LEU A 105 -18.73 2.27 -4.24
C LEU A 105 -19.99 1.41 -4.48
N PRO A 106 -19.86 0.08 -4.56
CA PRO A 106 -21.01 -0.81 -4.65
C PRO A 106 -22.07 -0.54 -3.57
N HIS A 107 -23.33 -0.82 -3.89
CA HIS A 107 -24.39 -0.73 -2.91
C HIS A 107 -24.23 -1.84 -1.85
N SER A 108 -24.48 -1.50 -0.58
CA SER A 108 -24.43 -2.44 0.54
C SER A 108 -25.48 -2.08 1.59
N ASP A 109 -26.11 -3.10 2.18
CA ASP A 109 -26.97 -2.95 3.36
C ASP A 109 -26.15 -2.73 4.65
N LYS A 110 -24.84 -3.00 4.59
CA LYS A 110 -23.89 -2.79 5.69
C LYS A 110 -23.18 -1.46 5.52
N LYS A 111 -22.51 -1.04 6.59
CA LYS A 111 -21.79 0.23 6.64
C LYS A 111 -20.48 0.13 5.87
N TYR A 112 -20.12 1.24 5.25
CA TYR A 112 -18.74 1.54 4.92
C TYR A 112 -18.12 2.37 6.05
N ILE A 113 -16.86 2.11 6.38
CA ILE A 113 -16.10 2.85 7.38
C ILE A 113 -14.90 3.50 6.69
N GLU A 114 -14.63 4.77 7.01
CA GLU A 114 -13.49 5.52 6.46
C GLU A 114 -12.35 5.73 7.46
N CYS A 115 -11.13 5.86 6.94
CA CYS A 115 -9.97 6.33 7.68
C CYS A 115 -8.99 7.13 6.82
N ASP A 116 -8.23 8.02 7.45
CA ASP A 116 -7.17 8.80 6.83
C ASP A 116 -5.91 7.96 6.59
N ILE A 117 -5.20 8.23 5.49
CA ILE A 117 -3.95 7.56 5.11
C ILE A 117 -2.84 8.59 5.01
N ASP A 118 -1.63 8.20 5.44
CA ASP A 118 -0.44 9.06 5.51
C ASP A 118 -0.65 10.36 6.33
N ALA A 119 -1.59 10.33 7.28
CA ALA A 119 -2.06 11.51 8.03
C ALA A 119 -1.51 11.63 9.46
N ASN A 120 -0.66 10.69 9.90
CA ASN A 120 -0.10 10.75 11.24
C ASN A 120 0.90 11.90 11.34
N ASN A 121 0.75 12.74 12.37
CA ASN A 121 1.60 13.91 12.61
C ASN A 121 1.59 14.96 11.47
N THR A 122 0.61 14.89 10.56
CA THR A 122 0.45 15.82 9.44
C THR A 122 -0.98 16.38 9.43
N SER A 123 -1.26 17.28 8.48
CA SER A 123 -2.65 17.57 8.12
C SER A 123 -3.27 16.33 7.47
N ARG A 124 -4.59 16.15 7.62
CA ARG A 124 -5.35 14.96 7.15
C ARG A 124 -5.12 14.56 5.70
N GLY A 125 -4.70 15.47 4.82
CA GLY A 125 -4.47 15.20 3.40
C GLY A 125 -5.74 14.76 2.65
N ALA A 126 -5.57 14.29 1.41
CA ALA A 126 -6.65 13.82 0.54
C ALA A 126 -6.89 12.31 0.59
N LYS A 127 -5.89 11.54 1.04
CA LYS A 127 -5.86 10.09 0.94
C LYS A 127 -6.73 9.40 1.99
N ARG A 128 -7.55 8.43 1.57
CA ARG A 128 -8.43 7.69 2.47
C ARG A 128 -8.51 6.23 2.07
N ILE A 129 -8.73 5.38 3.07
CA ILE A 129 -9.33 4.06 2.88
C ILE A 129 -10.80 4.14 3.28
N VAL A 130 -11.64 3.43 2.53
CA VAL A 130 -13.02 3.11 2.87
C VAL A 130 -13.17 1.59 2.79
N TYR A 131 -13.65 0.93 3.84
CA TYR A 131 -13.84 -0.52 3.84
C TYR A 131 -15.27 -0.92 4.20
N SER A 132 -15.71 -2.01 3.59
CA SER A 132 -17.00 -2.64 3.84
C SER A 132 -16.98 -3.40 5.17
N THR A 133 -18.02 -3.22 6.00
CA THR A 133 -18.21 -4.03 7.23
C THR A 133 -18.90 -5.36 6.98
N ASP A 134 -19.22 -5.68 5.72
CA ASP A 134 -19.81 -6.95 5.32
C ASP A 134 -18.73 -8.00 5.01
N ASP A 135 -17.84 -7.66 4.07
CA ASP A 135 -16.87 -8.55 3.46
C ASP A 135 -15.41 -8.05 3.56
N TYR A 136 -15.18 -6.93 4.25
CA TYR A 136 -13.86 -6.31 4.44
C TYR A 136 -13.13 -5.99 3.14
N ARG A 137 -13.85 -5.80 2.03
CA ARG A 137 -13.30 -5.18 0.82
C ARG A 137 -12.83 -3.76 1.14
N VAL A 138 -11.66 -3.41 0.65
CA VAL A 138 -10.97 -2.16 0.92
C VAL A 138 -10.89 -1.35 -0.36
N TYR A 139 -11.31 -0.09 -0.29
CA TYR A 139 -11.27 0.87 -1.38
C TYR A 139 -10.39 2.04 -0.97
N TYR A 140 -9.44 2.40 -1.82
CA TYR A 140 -8.53 3.52 -1.60
C TYR A 140 -8.84 4.67 -2.55
N THR A 141 -8.76 5.89 -2.04
CA THR A 141 -8.82 7.14 -2.80
C THR A 141 -7.59 7.98 -2.44
N GLU A 142 -6.94 8.55 -3.45
CA GLU A 142 -5.88 9.55 -3.27
C GLU A 142 -6.33 10.98 -3.53
N ASP A 143 -7.57 11.15 -3.99
CA ASP A 143 -8.11 12.37 -4.57
C ASP A 143 -9.34 12.87 -3.81
N HIS A 144 -9.42 12.58 -2.51
CA HIS A 144 -10.48 13.05 -1.61
C HIS A 144 -11.88 12.58 -2.05
N TYR A 145 -12.02 11.26 -2.20
CA TYR A 145 -13.26 10.55 -2.53
C TYR A 145 -13.79 10.76 -3.96
N ASN A 146 -13.02 11.36 -4.87
CA ASN A 146 -13.46 11.55 -6.26
C ASN A 146 -13.40 10.23 -7.05
N THR A 147 -12.36 9.44 -6.86
CA THR A 147 -12.20 8.11 -7.46
C THR A 147 -11.71 7.10 -6.44
N PHE A 148 -12.01 5.83 -6.70
CA PHE A 148 -11.59 4.71 -5.85
C PHE A 148 -10.96 3.59 -6.65
N THR A 149 -9.96 2.96 -6.04
CA THR A 149 -9.40 1.67 -6.48
C THR A 149 -9.61 0.65 -5.38
N GLU A 150 -10.09 -0.55 -5.72
CA GLU A 150 -10.12 -1.67 -4.78
C GLU A 150 -8.69 -2.18 -4.57
N VAL A 151 -8.26 -2.29 -3.32
CA VAL A 151 -6.88 -2.66 -2.92
C VAL A 151 -6.87 -3.84 -1.99
#